data_AF-A0A9W9Z517-F1
#
_entry.id   AF-A0A9W9Z517-F1
#
_cell.length_a   1.000
_cell.length_b   1.000
_cell.length_c   1.000
_cell.angle_alpha   90.00
_cell.angle_beta   90.00
_cell.angle_gamma   90.00
#
_symmetry.space_group_name_H-M   'P 1'
#
loop_
_entity.id
_entity.type
_entity.pdbx_description
1 polymer ?
#
loop_
_entity_poly.entity_id
_entity_poly.type
_entity_poly.pdbx_seq_one_letter_code
_entity_poly.pdbx_strand_id
1 'polypeptide(L)'
;MGNMQLFANPRYMNGAATNPDAHAYAHAGAQVKKGLEIAKKLGAENFVFWGGREGYHTLLNTDVRRELDHMGSFFQMVVDYKEKIGFTGQLLIEPKPKEPTKHQYDYDAQTVIAFLKTYGLEDDFKLNIEPNHTTLAGHCYEHDVVVASKFGFLGSIDSNTGSPDLGWDTDQFPMDIKNCTFVMKTVIEQGGLAPGGLNFDCKIRRESTDLEDMFIAHIGAMDSFARGLKNAAKLIEDGTLASLVKERYSSFDQGIGAKAYILEHGEPKLISGKQEKCEAIANYFV
;
A
#
# COMPACT_ATOMS: atom_id res chain seq x y z
N MET A 1 13.43 -8.77 -2.14
CA MET A 1 12.09 -9.07 -1.56
C MET A 1 11.73 -10.51 -1.91
N GLY A 2 11.20 -11.29 -0.98
CA GLY A 2 10.65 -12.64 -1.27
C GLY A 2 9.13 -12.62 -1.29
N ASN A 3 8.50 -13.51 -2.04
CA ASN A 3 7.04 -13.76 -2.04
C ASN A 3 6.76 -15.23 -2.38
N MET A 4 5.50 -15.66 -2.36
CA MET A 4 5.08 -16.98 -2.86
C MET A 4 3.80 -16.85 -3.71
N GLN A 5 3.81 -17.48 -4.89
CA GLN A 5 2.66 -17.46 -5.79
C GLN A 5 1.56 -18.44 -5.35
N LEU A 6 0.64 -17.98 -4.50
CA LEU A 6 -0.46 -18.78 -3.97
C LEU A 6 -1.80 -18.58 -4.71
N PHE A 7 -1.77 -18.18 -5.98
CA PHE A 7 -2.98 -17.75 -6.70
C PHE A 7 -3.15 -18.30 -8.12
N ALA A 8 -2.08 -18.72 -8.80
CA ALA A 8 -2.14 -19.17 -10.19
C ALA A 8 -2.48 -20.67 -10.33
N ASN A 9 -2.01 -21.50 -9.40
CA ASN A 9 -2.29 -22.94 -9.45
C ASN A 9 -3.80 -23.19 -9.21
N PRO A 10 -4.46 -24.09 -9.98
CA PRO A 10 -5.88 -24.39 -9.81
C PRO A 10 -6.30 -24.80 -8.39
N ARG A 11 -5.38 -25.36 -7.57
CA ARG A 11 -5.67 -25.70 -6.17
C ARG A 11 -6.09 -24.50 -5.32
N TYR A 12 -5.69 -23.28 -5.71
CA TYR A 12 -5.98 -22.04 -5.00
C TYR A 12 -7.17 -21.28 -5.58
N MET A 13 -7.96 -21.87 -6.48
CA MET A 13 -9.10 -21.20 -7.11
C MET A 13 -10.14 -20.68 -6.12
N ASN A 14 -10.18 -21.24 -4.90
CA ASN A 14 -11.08 -20.85 -3.81
C ASN A 14 -10.35 -20.19 -2.63
N GLY A 15 -9.15 -19.62 -2.84
CA GLY A 15 -8.31 -19.04 -1.78
C GLY A 15 -7.11 -19.90 -1.42
N ALA A 16 -6.23 -19.39 -0.55
CA ALA A 16 -5.10 -20.11 -0.01
C ALA A 16 -5.22 -20.18 1.52
N ALA A 17 -4.90 -19.11 2.22
CA ALA A 17 -5.18 -18.97 3.65
C ALA A 17 -6.69 -18.84 3.94
N THR A 18 -7.48 -18.38 2.97
CA THR A 18 -8.95 -18.29 3.09
C THR A 18 -9.67 -19.47 2.44
N ASN A 19 -8.97 -20.53 2.04
CA ASN A 19 -9.61 -21.64 1.34
C ASN A 19 -10.60 -22.41 2.26
N PRO A 20 -11.81 -22.74 1.78
CA PRO A 20 -12.75 -23.58 2.53
C PRO A 20 -12.29 -25.05 2.66
N ASP A 21 -11.32 -25.50 1.85
CA ASP A 21 -10.65 -26.80 1.96
C ASP A 21 -9.33 -26.69 2.75
N ALA A 22 -9.30 -27.34 3.92
CA ALA A 22 -8.13 -27.40 4.79
C ALA A 22 -6.89 -28.03 4.12
N HIS A 23 -7.06 -28.87 3.09
CA HIS A 23 -5.94 -29.44 2.35
C HIS A 23 -5.24 -28.37 1.50
N ALA A 24 -5.99 -27.47 0.86
CA ALA A 24 -5.42 -26.34 0.12
C ALA A 24 -4.74 -25.34 1.07
N TYR A 25 -5.34 -25.08 2.23
CA TYR A 25 -4.74 -24.27 3.31
C TYR A 25 -3.38 -24.85 3.76
N ALA A 26 -3.30 -26.17 4.00
CA ALA A 26 -2.06 -26.83 4.38
C ALA A 26 -0.99 -26.76 3.27
N HIS A 27 -1.39 -26.88 2.00
CA HIS A 27 -0.49 -26.68 0.86
C HIS A 27 0.07 -25.26 0.79
N ALA A 28 -0.77 -24.25 1.03
CA ALA A 28 -0.33 -22.86 1.10
C ALA A 28 0.71 -22.67 2.22
N GLY A 29 0.44 -23.20 3.41
CA GLY A 29 1.36 -23.15 4.55
C GLY A 29 2.71 -23.82 4.24
N ALA A 30 2.70 -24.98 3.57
CA ALA A 30 3.93 -25.66 3.15
C ALA A 30 4.75 -24.84 2.14
N GLN A 31 4.09 -24.14 1.21
CA GLN A 31 4.76 -23.27 0.24
C GLN A 31 5.33 -22.02 0.91
N VAL A 32 4.58 -21.34 1.78
CA VAL A 32 5.06 -20.17 2.54
C VAL A 32 6.23 -20.54 3.44
N LYS A 33 6.15 -21.67 4.15
CA LYS A 33 7.27 -22.21 4.92
C LYS A 33 8.53 -22.31 4.07
N LYS A 34 8.41 -22.88 2.86
CA LYS A 34 9.55 -23.02 1.96
C LYS A 34 10.04 -21.66 1.45
N GLY A 35 9.12 -20.74 1.18
CA GLY A 35 9.44 -19.37 0.77
C GLY A 35 10.26 -18.63 1.82
N LEU A 36 9.87 -18.69 3.09
CA LEU A 36 10.61 -18.05 4.19
C LEU A 36 12.04 -18.64 4.34
N GLU A 37 12.20 -19.96 4.18
CA GLU A 37 13.53 -20.58 4.19
C GLU A 37 14.43 -20.07 3.05
N ILE A 38 13.87 -19.93 1.85
CA ILE A 38 14.59 -19.41 0.68
C ILE A 38 14.91 -17.93 0.87
N ALA A 39 13.95 -17.13 1.34
CA ALA A 39 14.12 -15.72 1.64
C ALA A 39 15.24 -15.51 2.66
N LYS A 40 15.25 -16.30 3.74
CA LYS A 40 16.36 -16.30 4.71
C LYS A 40 17.69 -16.65 4.06
N LYS A 41 17.73 -17.75 3.28
CA LYS A 41 18.96 -18.21 2.62
C LYS A 41 19.56 -17.15 1.68
N LEU A 42 18.70 -16.38 1.01
CA LEU A 42 19.10 -15.33 0.07
C LEU A 42 19.29 -13.96 0.74
N GLY A 43 19.07 -13.84 2.06
CA GLY A 43 19.20 -12.58 2.78
C GLY A 43 18.14 -11.54 2.41
N ALA A 44 16.91 -11.98 2.11
CA ALA A 44 15.83 -11.06 1.76
C ALA A 44 15.50 -10.12 2.92
N GLU A 45 15.46 -8.81 2.62
CA GLU A 45 15.14 -7.78 3.61
C GLU A 45 13.64 -7.67 3.92
N ASN A 46 12.78 -8.16 3.01
CA ASN A 46 11.33 -8.16 3.14
C ASN A 46 10.72 -9.45 2.57
N PHE A 47 9.55 -9.85 3.09
CA PHE A 47 8.72 -10.93 2.56
C PHE A 47 7.26 -10.49 2.40
N VAL A 48 6.73 -10.53 1.19
CA VAL A 48 5.41 -9.99 0.83
C VAL A 48 4.35 -11.08 0.72
N PHE A 49 3.15 -10.74 1.17
CA PHE A 49 1.90 -11.45 0.97
C PHE A 49 0.94 -10.57 0.18
N TRP A 50 0.71 -10.93 -1.08
CA TRP A 50 -0.38 -10.40 -1.88
C TRP A 50 -1.52 -11.41 -1.92
N GLY A 51 -2.71 -11.01 -1.49
CA GLY A 51 -3.90 -11.84 -1.34
C GLY A 51 -4.60 -12.24 -2.64
N GLY A 52 -3.87 -12.64 -3.68
CA GLY A 52 -4.43 -12.80 -5.04
C GLY A 52 -5.64 -13.75 -5.18
N ARG A 53 -5.94 -14.61 -4.19
CA ARG A 53 -7.20 -15.37 -4.09
C ARG A 53 -7.87 -15.25 -2.71
N GLU A 54 -7.34 -14.43 -1.83
CA GLU A 54 -7.80 -14.25 -0.44
C GLU A 54 -8.97 -13.27 -0.42
N GLY A 55 -10.13 -13.79 -0.78
CA GLY A 55 -11.34 -13.02 -1.01
C GLY A 55 -12.44 -13.91 -1.55
N TYR A 56 -13.47 -13.31 -2.14
CA TYR A 56 -14.61 -14.06 -2.64
C TYR A 56 -15.09 -13.63 -4.01
N HIS A 57 -15.81 -14.53 -4.67
CA HIS A 57 -16.59 -14.24 -5.88
C HIS A 57 -18.08 -13.98 -5.57
N THR A 58 -18.62 -14.59 -4.52
CA THR A 58 -20.00 -14.37 -4.07
C THR A 58 -20.15 -14.55 -2.56
N LEU A 59 -20.90 -13.67 -1.91
CA LEU A 59 -21.19 -13.80 -0.48
C LEU A 59 -22.11 -14.99 -0.16
N LEU A 60 -22.82 -15.54 -1.16
CA LEU A 60 -23.79 -16.62 -0.95
C LEU A 60 -23.15 -17.93 -0.49
N ASN A 61 -21.86 -18.14 -0.75
CA ASN A 61 -21.13 -19.34 -0.38
C ASN A 61 -19.87 -19.05 0.47
N THR A 62 -19.77 -17.83 1.02
CA THR A 62 -18.57 -17.37 1.73
C THR A 62 -18.91 -17.10 3.19
N ASP A 63 -18.21 -17.78 4.10
CA ASP A 63 -18.20 -17.43 5.53
C ASP A 63 -17.05 -16.44 5.78
N VAL A 64 -17.35 -15.15 5.57
CA VAL A 64 -16.35 -14.07 5.62
C VAL A 64 -15.60 -14.04 6.94
N ARG A 65 -16.31 -14.23 8.06
CA ARG A 65 -15.65 -14.16 9.37
C ARG A 65 -14.66 -15.31 9.53
N ARG A 66 -15.08 -16.51 9.16
CA ARG A 66 -14.23 -17.70 9.25
C ARG A 66 -13.00 -17.64 8.35
N GLU A 67 -13.15 -17.12 7.13
CA GLU A 67 -12.04 -16.92 6.22
C GLU A 67 -11.02 -15.90 6.75
N LEU A 68 -11.49 -14.79 7.33
CA LEU A 68 -10.61 -13.81 7.99
C LEU A 68 -9.93 -14.40 9.24
N ASP A 69 -10.63 -15.21 10.04
CA ASP A 69 -10.05 -15.89 11.21
C ASP A 69 -8.97 -16.91 10.79
N HIS A 70 -9.18 -17.63 9.67
CA HIS A 70 -8.18 -18.52 9.08
C HIS A 70 -6.95 -17.76 8.58
N MET A 71 -7.15 -16.62 7.92
CA MET A 71 -6.06 -15.77 7.41
C MET A 71 -5.24 -15.16 8.56
N GLY A 72 -5.90 -14.67 9.61
CA GLY A 72 -5.21 -14.18 10.82
C GLY A 72 -4.38 -15.28 11.48
N SER A 73 -4.97 -16.48 11.66
CA SER A 73 -4.25 -17.65 12.19
C SER A 73 -3.09 -18.08 11.30
N PHE A 74 -3.24 -17.98 9.97
CA PHE A 74 -2.19 -18.28 9.01
C PHE A 74 -0.99 -17.35 9.19
N PHE A 75 -1.24 -16.04 9.29
CA PHE A 75 -0.18 -15.06 9.49
C PHE A 75 0.49 -15.16 10.86
N GLN A 76 -0.24 -15.56 11.91
CA GLN A 76 0.40 -15.88 13.19
C GLN A 76 1.41 -17.03 13.03
N MET A 77 1.04 -18.12 12.33
CA MET A 77 1.97 -19.22 12.05
C MET A 77 3.17 -18.78 11.19
N VAL A 78 2.99 -17.81 10.29
CA VAL A 78 4.09 -17.21 9.52
C VAL A 78 5.07 -16.49 10.44
N VAL A 79 4.56 -15.67 11.38
CA VAL A 79 5.37 -14.96 12.38
C VAL A 79 6.15 -15.97 13.23
N ASP A 80 5.46 -16.95 13.82
CA ASP A 80 6.07 -18.00 14.66
C ASP A 80 7.17 -18.75 13.88
N TYR A 81 6.94 -19.06 12.60
CA TYR A 81 7.93 -19.76 11.79
C TYR A 81 9.11 -18.87 11.40
N LYS A 82 8.86 -17.59 11.06
CA LYS A 82 9.89 -16.57 10.80
C LYS A 82 10.85 -16.48 12.00
N GLU A 83 10.31 -16.40 13.22
CA GLU A 83 11.11 -16.38 14.45
C GLU A 83 11.87 -17.69 14.66
N LYS A 84 11.20 -18.84 14.52
CA LYS A 84 11.79 -20.17 14.67
C LYS A 84 13.01 -20.38 13.77
N ILE A 85 12.94 -19.89 12.52
CA ILE A 85 14.07 -20.00 11.60
C ILE A 85 15.04 -18.82 11.73
N GLY A 86 14.78 -17.81 12.54
CA GLY A 86 15.62 -16.61 12.66
C GLY A 86 15.70 -15.81 11.36
N PHE A 87 14.58 -15.64 10.66
CA PHE A 87 14.45 -14.71 9.54
C PHE A 87 14.10 -13.32 10.07
N THR A 88 14.88 -12.30 9.72
CA THR A 88 14.74 -10.94 10.26
C THR A 88 14.10 -9.95 9.29
N GLY A 89 13.74 -10.39 8.08
CA GLY A 89 13.13 -9.51 7.09
C GLY A 89 11.72 -9.07 7.52
N GLN A 90 11.33 -7.86 7.11
CA GLN A 90 10.02 -7.28 7.39
C GLN A 90 8.94 -8.06 6.63
N LEU A 91 7.87 -8.46 7.32
CA LEU A 91 6.69 -9.02 6.66
C LEU A 91 5.82 -7.90 6.12
N LEU A 92 5.28 -8.08 4.92
CA LEU A 92 4.48 -7.07 4.23
C LEU A 92 3.17 -7.66 3.72
N ILE A 93 2.05 -6.96 3.90
CA ILE A 93 0.80 -7.23 3.19
C ILE A 93 0.64 -6.19 2.08
N GLU A 94 0.27 -6.63 0.89
CA GLU A 94 0.06 -5.78 -0.27
C GLU A 94 -1.44 -5.61 -0.55
N PRO A 95 -2.04 -4.46 -0.21
CA PRO A 95 -3.47 -4.27 -0.39
C PRO A 95 -3.88 -4.28 -1.86
N LYS A 96 -5.01 -4.92 -2.16
CA LYS A 96 -5.71 -4.83 -3.45
C LYS A 96 -7.21 -5.03 -3.24
N PRO A 97 -8.08 -4.22 -3.89
CA PRO A 97 -9.53 -4.27 -3.65
C PRO A 97 -10.26 -5.45 -4.29
N LYS A 98 -9.76 -5.93 -5.43
CA LYS A 98 -10.39 -6.90 -6.34
C LYS A 98 -9.41 -7.29 -7.43
N GLU A 99 -9.84 -8.21 -8.29
CA GLU A 99 -9.06 -8.77 -9.41
C GLU A 99 -7.88 -9.64 -8.94
N PRO A 100 -7.98 -10.97 -9.06
CA PRO A 100 -8.98 -11.72 -9.82
C PRO A 100 -10.28 -12.03 -9.05
N THR A 101 -10.35 -11.77 -7.74
CA THR A 101 -11.59 -11.94 -6.94
C THR A 101 -12.58 -10.82 -7.23
N LYS A 102 -13.86 -11.01 -6.86
CA LYS A 102 -14.84 -9.92 -6.91
C LYS A 102 -14.58 -8.88 -5.81
N HIS A 103 -14.15 -9.38 -4.65
CA HIS A 103 -13.69 -8.60 -3.50
C HIS A 103 -12.52 -9.35 -2.89
N GLN A 104 -11.42 -8.65 -2.65
CA GLN A 104 -10.26 -9.14 -1.92
C GLN A 104 -10.26 -8.50 -0.53
N TYR A 105 -9.89 -9.28 0.50
CA TYR A 105 -10.10 -8.88 1.91
C TYR A 105 -9.17 -7.76 2.35
N ASP A 106 -7.92 -7.81 1.90
CA ASP A 106 -6.89 -6.79 2.04
C ASP A 106 -7.15 -5.61 1.09
N TYR A 107 -8.33 -4.97 1.23
CA TYR A 107 -8.91 -4.06 0.24
C TYR A 107 -8.10 -2.79 -0.04
N ASP A 108 -7.67 -2.11 1.02
CA ASP A 108 -6.88 -0.87 1.00
C ASP A 108 -6.03 -0.76 2.29
N ALA A 109 -5.21 0.29 2.39
CA ALA A 109 -4.33 0.48 3.53
C ALA A 109 -5.08 0.47 4.89
N GLN A 110 -6.22 1.15 5.01
CA GLN A 110 -6.95 1.23 6.28
C GLN A 110 -7.57 -0.12 6.67
N THR A 111 -8.09 -0.85 5.70
CA THR A 111 -8.67 -2.18 5.90
C THR A 111 -7.61 -3.17 6.39
N VAL A 112 -6.42 -3.15 5.78
CA VAL A 112 -5.30 -4.01 6.20
C VAL A 112 -4.81 -3.61 7.60
N ILE A 113 -4.67 -2.33 7.90
CA ILE A 113 -4.27 -1.87 9.25
C ILE A 113 -5.27 -2.33 10.31
N ALA A 114 -6.58 -2.23 10.02
CA ALA A 114 -7.63 -2.70 10.93
C ALA A 114 -7.58 -4.23 11.12
N PHE A 115 -7.34 -4.98 10.05
CA PHE A 115 -7.15 -6.43 10.12
C PHE A 115 -5.94 -6.78 11.00
N LEU A 116 -4.78 -6.17 10.77
CA LEU A 116 -3.56 -6.43 11.54
C LEU A 116 -3.78 -6.20 13.03
N LYS A 117 -4.39 -5.07 13.40
CA LYS A 117 -4.74 -4.75 14.79
C LYS A 117 -5.77 -5.70 15.41
N THR A 118 -6.70 -6.19 14.59
CA THR A 118 -7.74 -7.13 15.07
C THR A 118 -7.14 -8.48 15.46
N TYR A 119 -6.09 -8.91 14.76
CA TYR A 119 -5.44 -10.21 14.98
C TYR A 119 -4.10 -10.13 15.72
N GLY A 120 -3.70 -8.94 16.22
CA GLY A 120 -2.46 -8.77 16.99
C GLY A 120 -1.18 -8.91 16.17
N LEU A 121 -1.23 -8.50 14.89
CA LEU A 121 -0.14 -8.63 13.91
C LEU A 121 0.53 -7.29 13.57
N GLU A 122 0.13 -6.19 14.22
CA GLU A 122 0.58 -4.84 13.89
C GLU A 122 2.09 -4.61 14.08
N ASP A 123 2.73 -5.35 14.98
CA ASP A 123 4.15 -5.19 15.29
C ASP A 123 5.03 -6.02 14.34
N ASP A 124 4.45 -6.98 13.62
CA ASP A 124 5.15 -7.89 12.73
C ASP A 124 5.06 -7.51 11.25
N PHE A 125 3.96 -6.84 10.88
CA PHE A 125 3.65 -6.53 9.49
C PHE A 125 3.64 -5.03 9.20
N LYS A 126 4.11 -4.70 8.00
CA LYS A 126 3.93 -3.40 7.35
C LYS A 126 3.18 -3.62 6.03
N LEU A 127 2.96 -2.54 5.29
CA LEU A 127 2.25 -2.55 4.01
C LEU A 127 3.23 -2.36 2.85
N ASN A 128 3.04 -3.14 1.79
CA ASN A 128 3.60 -2.90 0.46
C ASN A 128 2.51 -2.19 -0.37
N ILE A 129 2.65 -0.89 -0.63
CA ILE A 129 1.59 -0.14 -1.30
C ILE A 129 1.83 -0.12 -2.81
N GLU A 130 0.81 -0.49 -3.57
CA GLU A 130 0.81 -0.35 -5.02
C GLU A 130 -0.18 0.75 -5.45
N PRO A 131 0.26 1.80 -6.15
CA PRO A 131 -0.64 2.87 -6.60
C PRO A 131 -1.69 2.45 -7.64
N ASN A 132 -1.44 1.45 -8.50
CA ASN A 132 -2.51 0.92 -9.35
C ASN A 132 -3.61 0.27 -8.47
N HIS A 133 -3.26 -0.51 -7.45
CA HIS A 133 -4.25 -1.06 -6.51
C HIS A 133 -5.00 0.04 -5.76
N THR A 134 -4.29 1.09 -5.34
CA THR A 134 -4.86 2.26 -4.64
C THR A 134 -5.95 2.94 -5.49
N THR A 135 -5.65 3.20 -6.76
CA THR A 135 -6.64 3.80 -7.68
C THR A 135 -7.78 2.84 -8.03
N LEU A 136 -7.50 1.54 -8.14
CA LEU A 136 -8.53 0.51 -8.35
C LEU A 136 -9.52 0.40 -7.18
N ALA A 137 -9.10 0.82 -5.97
CA ALA A 137 -9.92 0.88 -4.76
C ALA A 137 -10.78 2.15 -4.68
N GLY A 138 -10.61 3.07 -5.64
CA GLY A 138 -11.34 4.34 -5.71
C GLY A 138 -10.64 5.49 -4.98
N HIS A 139 -9.37 5.32 -4.61
CA HIS A 139 -8.58 6.35 -3.93
C HIS A 139 -7.73 7.15 -4.91
N CYS A 140 -7.25 8.34 -4.51
CA CYS A 140 -6.23 9.04 -5.30
C CYS A 140 -4.88 8.29 -5.25
N TYR A 141 -4.05 8.48 -6.27
CA TYR A 141 -2.84 7.68 -6.51
C TYR A 141 -1.92 7.51 -5.29
N GLU A 142 -1.70 8.59 -4.54
CA GLU A 142 -0.83 8.63 -3.37
C GLU A 142 -1.52 8.29 -2.03
N HIS A 143 -2.85 8.07 -2.04
CA HIS A 143 -3.66 7.98 -0.82
C HIS A 143 -3.15 6.94 0.17
N ASP A 144 -3.03 5.69 -0.28
CA ASP A 144 -2.65 4.58 0.60
C ASP A 144 -1.19 4.69 1.06
N VAL A 145 -0.32 5.33 0.27
CA VAL A 145 1.05 5.65 0.68
C VAL A 145 1.02 6.64 1.85
N VAL A 146 0.22 7.70 1.75
CA VAL A 146 0.04 8.71 2.81
C VAL A 146 -0.57 8.06 4.05
N VAL A 147 -1.66 7.31 3.90
CA VAL A 147 -2.35 6.64 5.01
C VAL A 147 -1.40 5.69 5.72
N ALA A 148 -0.80 4.74 5.00
CA ALA A 148 0.13 3.79 5.60
C ALA A 148 1.28 4.50 6.32
N SER A 149 1.82 5.59 5.76
CA SER A 149 2.88 6.37 6.39
C SER A 149 2.42 7.05 7.69
N LYS A 150 1.28 7.76 7.67
CA LYS A 150 0.77 8.49 8.85
C LYS A 150 0.33 7.56 9.99
N PHE A 151 0.01 6.31 9.70
CA PHE A 151 -0.25 5.29 10.72
C PHE A 151 1.00 4.47 11.12
N GLY A 152 2.17 4.70 10.51
CA GLY A 152 3.42 3.99 10.82
C GLY A 152 3.57 2.61 10.17
N PHE A 153 2.75 2.29 9.19
CA PHE A 153 2.65 0.99 8.53
C PHE A 153 3.29 0.93 7.14
N LEU A 154 3.68 2.04 6.51
CA LEU A 154 4.31 2.00 5.19
C LEU A 154 5.69 1.30 5.26
N GLY A 155 5.81 0.17 4.58
CA GLY A 155 7.03 -0.64 4.53
C GLY A 155 7.75 -0.57 3.20
N SER A 156 7.03 -0.73 2.09
CA SER A 156 7.59 -0.72 0.73
C SER A 156 6.54 -0.22 -0.26
N ILE A 157 6.94 0.06 -1.51
CA ILE A 157 6.05 0.50 -2.58
C ILE A 157 6.33 -0.30 -3.85
N ASP A 158 5.27 -0.81 -4.47
CA ASP A 158 5.30 -1.28 -5.85
C ASP A 158 4.96 -0.11 -6.79
N SER A 159 5.99 0.42 -7.41
CA SER A 159 6.00 1.63 -8.23
C SER A 159 5.44 1.35 -9.62
N ASN A 160 4.12 1.36 -9.75
CA ASN A 160 3.42 1.27 -11.03
C ASN A 160 2.29 2.29 -11.15
N THR A 161 1.52 2.25 -12.25
CA THR A 161 0.31 3.05 -12.41
C THR A 161 -0.79 2.31 -13.16
N GLY A 162 -2.02 2.66 -12.80
CA GLY A 162 -3.23 2.30 -13.53
C GLY A 162 -3.54 3.24 -14.68
N SER A 163 -4.68 2.95 -15.33
CA SER A 163 -5.33 3.89 -16.24
C SER A 163 -6.66 4.31 -15.62
N PRO A 164 -6.95 5.62 -15.49
CA PRO A 164 -8.20 6.10 -14.89
C PRO A 164 -9.45 5.70 -15.69
N ASP A 165 -9.28 5.36 -16.96
CA ASP A 165 -10.36 4.97 -17.86
C ASP A 165 -10.64 3.45 -17.83
N LEU A 166 -9.76 2.67 -17.18
CA LEU A 166 -9.81 1.21 -17.17
C LEU A 166 -10.00 0.69 -15.73
N GLY A 167 -11.03 -0.13 -15.53
CA GLY A 167 -11.39 -0.68 -14.21
C GLY A 167 -10.64 -1.95 -13.80
N TRP A 168 -9.41 -2.13 -14.28
CA TRP A 168 -8.56 -3.31 -14.02
C TRP A 168 -7.08 -2.90 -13.93
N ASP A 169 -6.27 -3.83 -13.46
CA ASP A 169 -4.84 -3.63 -13.22
C ASP A 169 -4.03 -3.64 -14.52
N THR A 170 -3.40 -2.50 -14.82
CA THR A 170 -2.67 -2.31 -16.08
C THR A 170 -1.17 -2.47 -15.94
N ASP A 171 -0.66 -2.39 -14.71
CA ASP A 171 0.73 -2.53 -14.30
C ASP A 171 1.66 -1.70 -15.20
N GLN A 172 1.26 -0.46 -15.49
CA GLN A 172 2.06 0.44 -16.33
C GLN A 172 3.23 0.99 -15.53
N PHE A 173 4.33 1.24 -16.23
CA PHE A 173 5.42 2.00 -15.64
C PHE A 173 4.96 3.41 -15.28
N PRO A 174 5.37 3.95 -14.12
CA PRO A 174 4.96 5.26 -13.64
C PRO A 174 5.76 6.35 -14.37
N MET A 175 5.11 6.99 -15.35
CA MET A 175 5.70 8.07 -16.16
C MET A 175 5.23 9.48 -15.77
N ASP A 176 4.25 9.58 -14.86
CA ASP A 176 3.73 10.86 -14.38
C ASP A 176 4.60 11.40 -13.22
N ILE A 177 5.33 12.48 -13.49
CA ILE A 177 6.24 13.12 -12.53
C ILE A 177 5.47 13.74 -11.36
N LYS A 178 4.22 14.21 -11.55
CA LYS A 178 3.39 14.76 -10.48
C LYS A 178 3.06 13.68 -9.44
N ASN A 179 2.60 12.53 -9.91
CA ASN A 179 2.31 11.37 -9.07
C ASN A 179 3.56 10.90 -8.33
N CYS A 180 4.69 10.76 -9.04
CA CYS A 180 5.98 10.42 -8.42
C CYS A 180 6.40 11.45 -7.36
N THR A 181 6.16 12.74 -7.61
CA THR A 181 6.48 13.82 -6.65
C THR A 181 5.68 13.67 -5.36
N PHE A 182 4.38 13.37 -5.42
CA PHE A 182 3.55 13.22 -4.23
C PHE A 182 3.85 11.94 -3.43
N VAL A 183 4.14 10.82 -4.12
CA VAL A 183 4.63 9.62 -3.45
C VAL A 183 5.96 9.90 -2.74
N MET A 184 6.93 10.51 -3.44
CA MET A 184 8.24 10.78 -2.86
C MET A 184 8.21 11.83 -1.74
N LYS A 185 7.26 12.77 -1.76
CA LYS A 185 7.02 13.68 -0.63
C LYS A 185 6.72 12.89 0.64
N THR A 186 5.83 11.91 0.57
CA THR A 186 5.49 11.05 1.71
C THR A 186 6.70 10.23 2.16
N VAL A 187 7.46 9.67 1.22
CA VAL A 187 8.69 8.92 1.52
C VAL A 187 9.72 9.77 2.27
N ILE A 188 9.93 11.03 1.85
CA ILE A 188 10.83 11.96 2.55
C ILE A 188 10.30 12.26 3.96
N GLU A 189 9.02 12.62 4.09
CA GLU A 189 8.41 12.97 5.37
C GLU A 189 8.44 11.83 6.39
N GLN A 190 8.35 10.58 5.93
CA GLN A 190 8.48 9.40 6.77
C GLN A 190 9.92 9.13 7.24
N GLY A 191 10.92 9.62 6.51
CA GLY A 191 12.33 9.28 6.72
C GLY A 191 12.85 8.11 5.87
N GLY A 192 12.19 7.81 4.75
CA GLY A 192 12.60 6.76 3.80
C GLY A 192 11.76 5.48 3.88
N LEU A 193 12.19 4.46 3.12
CA LEU A 193 11.51 3.17 2.99
C LEU A 193 12.28 1.99 3.57
N ALA A 194 13.50 2.17 4.09
CA ALA A 194 14.30 1.05 4.57
C ALA A 194 13.54 0.22 5.65
N PRO A 195 13.55 -1.13 5.56
CA PRO A 195 14.33 -1.96 4.63
C PRO A 195 13.61 -2.27 3.29
N GLY A 196 12.43 -1.71 3.05
CA GLY A 196 11.73 -1.75 1.76
C GLY A 196 12.34 -0.81 0.70
N GLY A 197 11.62 -0.65 -0.40
CA GLY A 197 12.08 0.19 -1.50
C GLY A 197 10.99 0.51 -2.52
N LEU A 198 11.43 0.98 -3.68
CA LEU A 198 10.60 1.19 -4.87
C LEU A 198 10.83 0.00 -5.80
N ASN A 199 9.92 -0.97 -5.79
CA ASN A 199 9.96 -2.11 -6.71
C ASN A 199 9.13 -1.79 -7.96
N PHE A 200 9.60 -2.11 -9.16
CA PHE A 200 8.82 -1.90 -10.39
C PHE A 200 7.99 -3.14 -10.69
N ASP A 201 6.85 -3.30 -10.00
CA ASP A 201 5.83 -4.30 -10.38
C ASP A 201 5.04 -3.81 -11.60
N CYS A 202 5.73 -3.85 -12.73
CA CYS A 202 5.29 -3.29 -14.00
C CYS A 202 5.53 -4.29 -15.12
N LYS A 203 4.73 -4.19 -16.17
CA LYS A 203 4.96 -4.88 -17.44
C LYS A 203 5.13 -3.90 -18.59
N ILE A 204 6.00 -4.21 -19.54
CA ILE A 204 5.96 -3.52 -20.84
C ILE A 204 4.62 -3.79 -21.52
N ARG A 205 4.23 -2.92 -22.46
CA ARG A 205 2.94 -3.08 -23.14
C ARG A 205 2.96 -4.33 -24.02
N ARG A 206 1.78 -4.90 -24.30
CA ARG A 206 1.66 -6.12 -25.10
C ARG A 206 2.24 -5.95 -26.51
N GLU A 207 2.15 -4.74 -27.03
CA GLU A 207 2.64 -4.28 -28.33
C GLU A 207 4.07 -3.72 -28.29
N SER A 208 4.67 -3.55 -27.11
CA SER A 208 6.10 -3.26 -26.94
C SER A 208 6.88 -4.57 -26.97
N THR A 209 7.27 -5.00 -28.18
CA THR A 209 7.84 -6.33 -28.43
C THR A 209 9.36 -6.34 -28.52
N ASP A 210 9.99 -5.17 -28.57
CA ASP A 210 11.42 -5.08 -28.76
C ASP A 210 12.13 -5.17 -27.41
N LEU A 211 13.28 -5.85 -27.36
CA LEU A 211 14.02 -6.03 -26.11
C LEU A 211 14.43 -4.69 -25.47
N GLU A 212 14.64 -3.65 -26.29
CA GLU A 212 14.98 -2.31 -25.82
C GLU A 212 13.82 -1.62 -25.08
N ASP A 213 12.57 -2.00 -25.32
CA ASP A 213 11.41 -1.43 -24.64
C ASP A 213 11.46 -1.68 -23.12
N MET A 214 12.04 -2.81 -22.70
CA MET A 214 12.28 -3.08 -21.28
C MET A 214 13.19 -2.01 -20.66
N PHE A 215 14.26 -1.62 -21.36
CA PHE A 215 15.19 -0.61 -20.87
C PHE A 215 14.55 0.78 -20.89
N ILE A 216 13.88 1.14 -21.99
CA ILE A 216 13.18 2.42 -22.12
C ILE A 216 12.19 2.61 -20.97
N ALA A 217 11.37 1.59 -20.69
CA ALA A 217 10.34 1.65 -19.67
C ALA A 217 10.92 1.80 -18.24
N HIS A 218 11.93 1.00 -17.89
CA HIS A 218 12.56 1.10 -16.57
C HIS A 218 13.33 2.41 -16.39
N ILE A 219 14.10 2.84 -17.39
CA ILE A 219 14.85 4.11 -17.33
C ILE A 219 13.87 5.28 -17.14
N GLY A 220 12.78 5.32 -17.92
CA GLY A 220 11.77 6.36 -17.81
C GLY A 220 11.11 6.41 -16.42
N ALA A 221 10.78 5.26 -15.85
CA ALA A 221 10.19 5.20 -14.51
C ALA A 221 11.18 5.56 -13.39
N MET A 222 12.42 5.09 -13.50
CA MET A 222 13.51 5.46 -12.57
C MET A 222 13.75 6.97 -12.59
N ASP A 223 13.82 7.58 -13.77
CA ASP A 223 13.98 9.03 -13.90
C ASP A 223 12.76 9.81 -13.41
N SER A 224 11.55 9.29 -13.62
CA SER A 224 10.31 9.90 -13.11
C SER A 224 10.30 9.95 -11.59
N PHE A 225 10.68 8.86 -10.92
CA PHE A 225 10.84 8.82 -9.46
C PHE A 225 12.01 9.68 -8.97
N ALA A 226 13.16 9.67 -9.65
CA ALA A 226 14.31 10.49 -9.29
C ALA A 226 14.02 11.99 -9.42
N ARG A 227 13.28 12.39 -10.47
CA ARG A 227 12.79 13.76 -10.64
C ARG A 227 11.73 14.10 -9.59
N GLY A 228 10.79 13.19 -9.34
CA GLY A 228 9.78 13.33 -8.29
C GLY A 228 10.41 13.54 -6.90
N LEU A 229 11.48 12.81 -6.57
CA LEU A 229 12.24 12.99 -5.33
C LEU A 229 12.84 14.39 -5.22
N LYS A 230 13.49 14.90 -6.28
CA LYS A 230 14.06 16.25 -6.29
C LYS A 230 12.98 17.33 -6.14
N ASN A 231 11.86 17.17 -6.83
CA ASN A 231 10.73 18.07 -6.76
C ASN A 231 10.11 18.08 -5.36
N ALA A 232 9.90 16.90 -4.78
CA ALA A 232 9.37 16.72 -3.44
C ALA A 232 10.26 17.36 -2.36
N ALA A 233 11.59 17.18 -2.46
CA ALA A 233 12.53 17.80 -1.54
C ALA A 233 12.42 19.34 -1.58
N LYS A 234 12.37 19.95 -2.76
CA LYS A 234 12.17 21.41 -2.92
C LYS A 234 10.81 21.87 -2.38
N LEU A 235 9.75 21.12 -2.63
CA LEU A 235 8.40 21.43 -2.14
C LEU A 235 8.34 21.40 -0.60
N ILE A 236 9.03 20.44 0.02
CA ILE A 236 9.14 20.34 1.48
C ILE A 236 9.99 21.49 2.04
N GLU A 237 11.14 21.78 1.43
CA GLU A 237 12.05 22.86 1.83
C GLU A 237 11.38 24.24 1.76
N ASP A 238 10.58 24.49 0.72
CA ASP A 238 9.79 25.72 0.58
C ASP A 238 8.82 25.94 1.76
N GLY A 239 8.23 24.86 2.27
CA GLY A 239 7.41 24.90 3.49
C GLY A 239 6.08 25.64 3.38
N THR A 240 5.71 26.20 2.21
CA THR A 240 4.45 26.96 2.05
C THR A 240 3.23 26.07 2.28
N LEU A 241 3.20 24.86 1.70
CA LEU A 241 2.08 23.92 1.92
C LEU A 241 1.97 23.50 3.38
N ALA A 242 3.10 23.18 4.03
CA ALA A 242 3.12 22.80 5.45
C ALA A 242 2.60 23.94 6.34
N SER A 243 2.98 25.18 6.03
CA SER A 243 2.51 26.38 6.74
C SER A 243 1.01 26.60 6.58
N LEU A 244 0.47 26.42 5.36
CA LEU A 244 -0.97 26.52 5.10
C LEU A 244 -1.77 25.46 5.87
N VAL A 245 -1.27 24.22 5.93
CA VAL A 245 -1.89 23.16 6.72
C VAL A 245 -1.83 23.48 8.21
N LYS A 246 -0.68 23.92 8.73
CA LYS A 246 -0.54 24.32 10.14
C LYS A 246 -1.49 25.44 10.52
N GLU A 247 -1.57 26.48 9.70
CA GLU A 247 -2.51 27.60 9.91
C GLU A 247 -3.97 27.11 9.95
N ARG A 248 -4.34 26.21 9.03
CA ARG A 248 -5.70 25.64 8.95
C ARG A 248 -6.14 24.90 10.21
N TYR A 249 -5.22 24.27 10.94
CA TYR A 249 -5.52 23.52 12.17
C TYR A 249 -5.15 24.26 13.47
N SER A 250 -4.69 25.51 13.39
CA SER A 250 -4.16 26.28 14.52
C SER A 250 -5.14 26.50 15.69
N SER A 251 -6.44 26.36 15.47
CA SER A 251 -7.44 26.45 16.54
C SER A 251 -7.34 25.30 17.55
N PHE A 252 -6.78 24.15 17.17
CA PHE A 252 -6.58 23.02 18.07
C PHE A 252 -5.29 23.14 18.91
N ASP A 253 -4.40 24.07 18.53
CA ASP A 253 -3.22 24.43 19.33
C ASP A 253 -3.57 25.40 20.47
N GLN A 254 -4.84 25.84 20.52
CA GLN A 254 -5.39 26.72 21.55
C GLN A 254 -6.47 25.96 22.33
N GLY A 255 -6.53 26.13 23.65
CA GLY A 255 -7.43 25.34 24.50
C GLY A 255 -8.92 25.69 24.30
N ILE A 256 -9.75 24.68 24.03
CA ILE A 256 -11.21 24.80 23.93
C ILE A 256 -11.82 24.11 25.17
N GLY A 257 -11.64 24.71 26.35
CA GLY A 257 -11.82 24.03 27.65
C GLY A 257 -13.13 24.27 28.41
N ALA A 258 -14.11 25.02 27.87
CA ALA A 258 -15.28 25.42 28.65
C ALA A 258 -16.60 24.77 28.18
N LYS A 259 -17.39 24.26 29.14
CA LYS A 259 -18.75 23.71 28.92
C LYS A 259 -19.74 24.68 28.25
N ALA A 260 -19.43 25.98 28.17
CA ALA A 260 -20.25 27.03 27.56
C ALA A 260 -19.65 27.63 26.28
N TYR A 261 -18.56 27.06 25.73
CA TYR A 261 -17.83 27.63 24.58
C TYR A 261 -18.74 28.03 23.41
N ILE A 262 -19.71 27.17 23.07
CA ILE A 262 -20.66 27.42 21.97
C ILE A 262 -21.60 28.60 22.28
N LEU A 263 -22.06 28.74 23.53
CA LEU A 263 -22.95 29.85 23.93
C LEU A 263 -22.22 31.20 23.91
N GLU A 264 -20.91 31.19 24.18
CA GLU A 264 -20.08 32.40 24.21
C GLU A 264 -19.54 32.81 22.83
N HIS A 265 -19.34 31.85 21.91
CA HIS A 265 -18.67 32.09 20.63
C HIS A 265 -19.60 32.06 19.42
N GLY A 266 -20.85 31.58 19.59
CA GLY A 266 -21.87 31.58 18.53
C GLY A 266 -21.52 30.71 17.33
N GLU A 267 -22.03 31.09 16.16
CA GLU A 267 -21.83 30.34 14.92
C GLU A 267 -20.37 30.37 14.44
N PRO A 268 -19.78 29.23 14.02
CA PRO A 268 -18.44 29.19 13.46
C PRO A 268 -18.30 30.08 12.21
N LYS A 269 -17.12 30.67 12.04
CA LYS A 269 -16.79 31.39 10.80
C LYS A 269 -16.63 30.40 9.66
N LEU A 270 -17.14 30.78 8.48
CA LEU A 270 -16.84 30.08 7.24
C LEU A 270 -15.38 30.37 6.84
N ILE A 271 -14.53 29.34 6.84
CA ILE A 271 -13.11 29.43 6.50
C ILE A 271 -12.87 28.70 5.18
N SER A 272 -12.33 29.41 4.18
CA SER A 272 -12.01 28.85 2.87
C SER A 272 -10.89 27.81 2.97
N GLY A 273 -11.04 26.66 2.32
CA GLY A 273 -10.05 25.58 2.31
C GLY A 273 -8.82 25.83 1.41
N LYS A 274 -8.88 26.82 0.52
CA LYS A 274 -7.79 27.22 -0.38
C LYS A 274 -7.22 26.08 -1.25
N GLN A 275 -8.07 25.15 -1.68
CA GLN A 275 -7.66 23.96 -2.44
C GLN A 275 -6.89 24.33 -3.72
N GLU A 276 -7.44 25.22 -4.54
CA GLU A 276 -6.83 25.62 -5.82
C GLU A 276 -5.49 26.33 -5.61
N LYS A 277 -5.33 27.04 -4.48
CA LYS A 277 -4.04 27.63 -4.10
C LYS A 277 -3.02 26.55 -3.77
N CYS A 278 -3.42 25.52 -3.00
CA CYS A 278 -2.54 24.39 -2.68
C CYS A 278 -2.12 23.63 -3.95
N GLU A 279 -3.06 23.38 -4.85
CA GLU A 279 -2.80 22.72 -6.13
C GLU A 279 -1.89 23.57 -7.04
N ALA A 280 -2.10 24.89 -7.10
CA ALA A 280 -1.25 25.80 -7.87
C ALA A 280 0.19 25.83 -7.33
N ILE A 281 0.35 25.84 -6.01
CA ILE A 281 1.68 25.73 -5.37
C ILE A 281 2.31 24.39 -5.76
N ALA A 282 1.60 23.27 -5.61
CA ALA A 282 2.16 21.96 -5.95
C ALA A 282 2.57 21.87 -7.43
N ASN A 283 1.76 22.39 -8.35
CA ASN A 283 2.06 22.41 -9.79
C ASN A 283 3.31 23.23 -10.12
N TYR A 284 3.68 24.23 -9.31
CA TYR A 284 4.91 25.00 -9.53
C TYR A 284 6.19 24.15 -9.38
N PHE A 285 6.14 23.06 -8.61
CA PHE A 285 7.30 22.22 -8.33
C PHE A 285 7.45 21.03 -9.27
N VAL A 286 6.50 20.77 -10.18
CA VAL A 286 6.46 19.56 -11.01
C VAL A 286 6.93 19.83 -12.44
#